data_AF-A0AAX3X9P0-F1
#
_entry.id   AF-A0AAX3X9P0-F1
#
_cell.length_a   1.000
_cell.length_b   1.000
_cell.length_c   1.000
_cell.angle_alpha   90.00
_cell.angle_beta   90.00
_cell.angle_gamma   90.00
#
_symmetry.space_group_name_H-M   'P 1'
#
loop_
_entity.id
_entity.type
_entity.pdbx_description
1 polymer ?
#
loop_
_entity_poly.entity_id
_entity_poly.type
_entity_poly.pdbx_seq_one_letter_code
_entity_poly.pdbx_strand_id
1 'polypeptide(L)'
;MFYSLKNNKIKLVIGWGQAKRSCGNLKTNGYGVDFSEFYSLSVLQIIIESIKLISNKKVNVVVLTGGDRFSSALFVNQKENNKYDNQRKIIADMLSIDGISKIILMPYGENNVPLDDLNLFINNIPEIDVMDNIKTILLNIDWINILSNNISPHNICIPDGVRYLLNNGWSINDIILMSITSILDESNSEFWIKRVGNKVIFNEVVDFFYLVSIFSTKIYLSIHLMNKIEKVMSRTNLSDAIRLTVHTKKDRNDIPSIYLLGRDGGNRLSQHTCAVFYDKKLHFLTKLEMLLLNKEFKEVYVHDSLFKEGFKSDQPFIYVDKESESYLEDISKYRFFY
;
A
#
# COMPACT_ATOMS: atom_id res chain seq x y z
N MET A 1 26.30 5.55 -11.86
CA MET A 1 25.67 6.78 -11.31
C MET A 1 26.10 8.07 -12.03
N PHE A 2 27.38 8.25 -12.43
CA PHE A 2 27.82 9.50 -13.06
C PHE A 2 27.40 9.71 -14.54
N TYR A 3 27.16 8.65 -15.32
CA TYR A 3 26.74 8.80 -16.72
C TYR A 3 25.35 9.41 -16.88
N SER A 4 24.40 9.07 -16.00
CA SER A 4 23.04 9.62 -16.02
C SER A 4 23.01 11.12 -15.73
N LEU A 5 23.97 11.60 -14.92
CA LEU A 5 24.16 13.02 -14.63
C LEU A 5 24.82 13.79 -15.78
N LYS A 6 25.41 13.13 -16.78
CA LYS A 6 25.95 13.79 -17.98
C LYS A 6 24.86 14.13 -19.01
N ASN A 7 23.71 13.47 -18.94
CA ASN A 7 22.58 13.74 -19.82
C ASN A 7 21.96 15.11 -19.54
N ASN A 8 21.33 15.73 -20.56
CA ASN A 8 20.52 16.95 -20.39
C ASN A 8 19.21 16.68 -19.62
N LYS A 9 18.92 15.40 -19.34
CA LYS A 9 17.75 14.94 -18.60
C LYS A 9 18.20 13.92 -17.55
N ILE A 10 17.83 14.16 -16.30
CA ILE A 10 18.01 13.22 -15.20
C ILE A 10 16.77 12.33 -15.14
N LYS A 11 16.97 11.02 -15.21
CA LYS A 11 15.92 10.02 -14.99
C LYS A 11 16.15 9.36 -13.64
N LEU A 12 15.10 9.31 -12.84
CA LEU A 12 15.06 8.62 -11.56
C LEU A 12 14.04 7.49 -11.68
N VAL A 13 14.26 6.38 -10.99
CA VAL A 13 13.30 5.26 -10.95
C VAL A 13 13.10 4.78 -9.52
N ILE A 14 11.85 4.60 -9.11
CA ILE A 14 11.48 4.14 -7.77
C ILE A 14 10.40 3.08 -7.85
N GLY A 15 10.58 1.96 -7.14
CA GLY A 15 9.52 0.97 -6.95
C GLY A 15 8.63 1.39 -5.78
N TRP A 16 7.39 1.77 -6.05
CA TRP A 16 6.46 2.25 -5.04
C TRP A 16 5.00 2.18 -5.50
N GLY A 17 4.13 1.69 -4.62
CA GLY A 17 2.69 1.80 -4.79
C GLY A 17 2.04 0.49 -5.19
N GLN A 18 1.17 -0.01 -4.32
CA GLN A 18 0.03 -0.85 -4.67
C GLN A 18 -1.20 -0.19 -4.04
N ALA A 19 -2.41 -0.51 -4.51
CA ALA A 19 -3.61 -0.02 -3.86
C ALA A 19 -3.61 -0.28 -2.35
N LYS A 20 -4.24 0.65 -1.61
CA LYS A 20 -4.44 0.52 -0.16
C LYS A 20 -5.25 -0.73 0.15
N ARG A 21 -5.12 -1.22 1.38
CA ARG A 21 -5.83 -2.42 1.84
C ARG A 21 -6.39 -2.17 3.21
N SER A 22 -7.69 -2.41 3.34
CA SER A 22 -8.38 -2.18 4.61
C SER A 22 -7.88 -3.11 5.71
N CYS A 23 -7.71 -4.40 5.38
CA CYS A 23 -7.27 -5.43 6.32
C CYS A 23 -8.24 -5.53 7.53
N GLY A 24 -9.55 -5.59 7.26
CA GLY A 24 -10.58 -5.59 8.31
C GLY A 24 -10.63 -4.27 9.07
N ASN A 25 -10.37 -3.15 8.37
CA ASN A 25 -10.21 -1.80 8.92
C ASN A 25 -9.09 -1.68 9.96
N LEU A 26 -8.06 -2.53 9.89
CA LEU A 26 -6.85 -2.39 10.72
C LEU A 26 -5.88 -1.37 10.13
N LYS A 27 -5.83 -1.23 8.80
CA LYS A 27 -4.87 -0.35 8.10
C LYS A 27 -5.54 0.91 7.56
N THR A 28 -6.47 0.75 6.62
CA THR A 28 -7.17 1.83 5.90
C THR A 28 -8.66 1.50 5.76
N ASN A 29 -9.48 2.38 5.17
CA ASN A 29 -10.90 2.07 4.92
C ASN A 29 -11.11 1.30 3.61
N GLY A 30 -10.26 1.51 2.60
CA GLY A 30 -10.42 0.88 1.29
C GLY A 30 -9.15 0.93 0.43
N TYR A 31 -9.35 0.92 -0.89
CA TYR A 31 -8.29 0.89 -1.90
C TYR A 31 -7.81 2.27 -2.36
N GLY A 32 -8.63 3.31 -2.14
CA GLY A 32 -8.48 4.63 -2.76
C GLY A 32 -7.29 5.43 -2.24
N VAL A 33 -6.86 6.41 -3.03
CA VAL A 33 -5.89 7.42 -2.57
C VAL A 33 -6.52 8.34 -1.53
N ASP A 34 -5.70 8.84 -0.62
CA ASP A 34 -6.08 9.86 0.37
C ASP A 34 -4.97 10.92 0.46
N PHE A 35 -5.04 11.78 1.47
CA PHE A 35 -4.05 12.84 1.67
C PHE A 35 -2.63 12.30 1.91
N SER A 36 -2.44 11.07 2.39
CA SER A 36 -1.10 10.50 2.54
C SER A 36 -0.43 10.18 1.19
N GLU A 37 -1.22 9.76 0.19
CA GLU A 37 -0.73 9.59 -1.19
C GLU A 37 -0.47 10.95 -1.84
N PHE A 38 -1.38 11.90 -1.66
CA PHE A 38 -1.19 13.28 -2.13
C PHE A 38 0.08 13.92 -1.56
N TYR A 39 0.28 13.81 -0.24
CA TYR A 39 1.47 14.29 0.45
C TYR A 39 2.73 13.64 -0.10
N SER A 40 2.72 12.31 -0.29
CA SER A 40 3.85 11.56 -0.81
C SER A 40 4.25 11.98 -2.22
N LEU A 41 3.28 12.16 -3.11
CA LEU A 41 3.50 12.66 -4.47
C LEU A 41 3.99 14.12 -4.44
N SER A 42 3.47 14.95 -3.53
CA SER A 42 3.90 16.33 -3.36
C SER A 42 5.35 16.43 -2.90
N VAL A 43 5.76 15.63 -1.91
CA VAL A 43 7.16 15.54 -1.46
C VAL A 43 8.07 15.11 -2.61
N LEU A 44 7.66 14.09 -3.37
CA LEU A 44 8.43 13.63 -4.52
C LEU A 44 8.56 14.73 -5.60
N GLN A 45 7.48 15.47 -5.88
CA GLN A 45 7.53 16.58 -6.83
C GLN A 45 8.43 17.73 -6.35
N ILE A 46 8.41 18.07 -5.06
CA ILE A 46 9.31 19.08 -4.48
C ILE A 46 10.77 18.66 -4.66
N ILE A 47 11.10 17.38 -4.46
CA ILE A 47 12.44 16.84 -4.69
C ILE A 47 12.84 16.98 -6.17
N ILE A 48 11.94 16.62 -7.09
CA ILE A 48 12.15 16.75 -8.55
C ILE A 48 12.47 18.20 -8.93
N GLU A 49 11.65 19.16 -8.47
CA GLU A 49 11.86 20.58 -8.76
C GLU A 49 13.15 21.11 -8.12
N SER A 50 13.48 20.66 -6.91
CA SER A 50 14.73 21.05 -6.25
C SER A 50 15.95 20.57 -7.05
N ILE A 51 15.95 19.32 -7.53
CA ILE A 51 17.03 18.79 -8.37
C ILE A 51 17.11 19.57 -9.69
N LYS A 52 15.97 19.88 -10.31
CA LYS A 52 15.90 20.69 -11.53
C LYS A 52 16.53 22.06 -11.32
N LEU A 53 16.18 22.75 -10.24
CA LEU A 53 16.73 24.08 -9.89
C LEU A 53 18.25 24.03 -9.67
N ILE A 54 18.76 23.01 -8.97
CA ILE A 54 20.19 22.85 -8.68
C ILE A 54 20.98 22.48 -9.93
N SER A 55 20.45 21.56 -10.74
CA SER A 55 21.17 20.99 -11.89
C SER A 55 20.94 21.74 -13.20
N ASN A 56 19.92 22.60 -13.26
CA ASN A 56 19.39 23.21 -14.47
C ASN A 56 19.04 22.18 -15.58
N LYS A 57 18.56 21.00 -15.19
CA LYS A 57 18.21 19.89 -16.08
C LYS A 57 16.76 19.47 -15.89
N LYS A 58 16.17 18.88 -16.93
CA LYS A 58 14.86 18.24 -16.82
C LYS A 58 14.98 17.00 -15.93
N VAL A 59 14.07 16.83 -14.98
CA VAL A 59 14.09 15.69 -14.04
C VAL A 59 12.78 14.93 -14.16
N ASN A 60 12.86 13.63 -14.47
CA ASN A 60 11.69 12.76 -14.47
C ASN A 60 11.89 11.64 -13.47
N VAL A 61 10.88 11.40 -12.64
CA VAL A 61 10.81 10.20 -11.80
C VAL A 61 9.82 9.22 -12.41
N VAL A 62 10.27 8.01 -12.67
CA VAL A 62 9.39 6.89 -12.98
C VAL A 62 9.07 6.13 -11.69
N VAL A 63 7.80 6.06 -11.36
CA VAL A 63 7.25 5.22 -10.28
C VAL A 63 6.80 3.90 -10.90
N LEU A 64 7.52 2.82 -10.60
CA LEU A 64 7.12 1.46 -10.94
C LEU A 64 6.12 0.97 -9.90
N THR A 65 4.84 0.84 -10.28
CA THR A 65 3.77 0.40 -9.37
C THR A 65 3.86 -1.11 -9.16
N GLY A 66 3.81 -1.54 -7.90
CA GLY A 66 4.03 -2.91 -7.44
C GLY A 66 2.79 -3.79 -7.36
N GLY A 67 1.59 -3.27 -7.68
CA GLY A 67 0.34 -4.04 -7.67
C GLY A 67 0.43 -5.32 -8.49
N ASP A 68 0.89 -5.20 -9.74
CA ASP A 68 1.01 -6.35 -10.65
C ASP A 68 2.10 -7.32 -10.20
N ARG A 69 3.23 -6.77 -9.72
CA ARG A 69 4.44 -7.54 -9.36
C ARG A 69 4.17 -8.59 -8.29
N PHE A 70 3.33 -8.28 -7.32
CA PHE A 70 3.04 -9.17 -6.19
C PHE A 70 1.61 -9.72 -6.23
N SER A 71 0.93 -9.60 -7.36
CA SER A 71 -0.48 -10.01 -7.54
C SER A 71 -0.70 -11.48 -7.19
N SER A 72 0.20 -12.37 -7.58
CA SER A 72 0.12 -13.81 -7.27
C SER A 72 0.32 -14.14 -5.79
N ALA A 73 1.11 -13.35 -5.06
CA ALA A 73 1.31 -13.53 -3.62
C ALA A 73 0.20 -12.88 -2.80
N LEU A 74 -0.27 -11.71 -3.22
CA LEU A 74 -1.10 -10.83 -2.40
C LEU A 74 -2.55 -10.73 -2.89
N PHE A 75 -2.91 -11.42 -3.97
CA PHE A 75 -4.26 -11.48 -4.55
C PHE A 75 -4.85 -10.11 -4.89
N VAL A 76 -4.01 -9.24 -5.45
CA VAL A 76 -4.37 -7.85 -5.76
C VAL A 76 -5.62 -7.79 -6.64
N ASN A 77 -6.65 -7.04 -6.19
CA ASN A 77 -7.77 -6.70 -7.06
C ASN A 77 -7.30 -5.74 -8.17
N GLN A 78 -7.11 -6.26 -9.39
CA GLN A 78 -6.57 -5.47 -10.50
C GLN A 78 -7.43 -4.27 -10.87
N LYS A 79 -8.76 -4.40 -10.77
CA LYS A 79 -9.68 -3.29 -11.08
C LYS A 79 -9.48 -2.14 -10.11
N GLU A 80 -9.38 -2.43 -8.82
CA GLU A 80 -9.15 -1.42 -7.79
C GLU A 80 -7.71 -0.87 -7.84
N ASN A 81 -6.71 -1.72 -8.15
CA ASN A 81 -5.34 -1.26 -8.36
C ASN A 81 -5.22 -0.29 -9.55
N ASN A 82 -5.88 -0.58 -10.67
CA ASN A 82 -5.88 0.31 -11.83
C ASN A 82 -6.56 1.65 -11.53
N LYS A 83 -7.67 1.64 -10.77
CA LYS A 83 -8.33 2.88 -10.31
C LYS A 83 -7.39 3.70 -9.43
N TYR A 84 -6.75 3.05 -8.46
CA TYR A 84 -5.79 3.68 -7.56
C TYR A 84 -4.59 4.30 -8.30
N ASP A 85 -3.98 3.57 -9.23
CA ASP A 85 -2.87 4.09 -10.02
C ASP A 85 -3.32 5.24 -10.94
N ASN A 86 -4.56 5.19 -11.47
CA ASN A 86 -5.13 6.31 -12.21
C ASN A 86 -5.34 7.56 -11.33
N GLN A 87 -5.82 7.39 -10.10
CA GLN A 87 -5.93 8.49 -9.14
C GLN A 87 -4.58 9.13 -8.83
N ARG A 88 -3.54 8.32 -8.58
CA ARG A 88 -2.17 8.80 -8.35
C ARG A 88 -1.59 9.49 -9.58
N LYS A 89 -1.91 9.01 -10.79
CA LYS A 89 -1.54 9.67 -12.04
C LYS A 89 -2.19 11.05 -12.18
N ILE A 90 -3.49 11.17 -11.90
CA ILE A 90 -4.20 12.45 -11.88
C ILE A 90 -3.51 13.43 -10.91
N ILE A 91 -3.20 12.98 -9.68
CA ILE A 91 -2.49 13.80 -8.69
C ILE A 91 -1.10 14.22 -9.20
N ALA A 92 -0.32 13.28 -9.74
CA ALA A 92 1.01 13.55 -10.28
C ALA A 92 0.98 14.58 -11.43
N ASP A 93 0.02 14.44 -12.35
CA ASP A 93 -0.17 15.37 -13.46
C ASP A 93 -0.57 16.77 -12.97
N MET A 94 -1.41 16.85 -11.92
CA MET A 94 -1.80 18.12 -11.29
C MET A 94 -0.64 18.85 -10.59
N LEU A 95 0.27 18.11 -9.97
CA LEU A 95 1.44 18.67 -9.27
C LEU A 95 2.53 19.17 -10.22
N SER A 96 2.49 18.75 -11.49
CA SER A 96 3.47 19.10 -12.52
C SER A 96 3.15 20.45 -13.18
N ILE A 97 3.57 21.55 -12.53
CA ILE A 97 3.24 22.94 -12.90
C ILE A 97 3.57 23.31 -14.36
N ASP A 98 4.69 22.82 -14.91
CA ASP A 98 5.15 23.16 -16.27
C ASP A 98 5.09 21.98 -17.27
N GLY A 99 4.74 20.79 -16.81
CA GLY A 99 4.72 19.56 -17.62
C GLY A 99 6.11 19.02 -18.00
N ILE A 100 7.20 19.70 -17.61
CA ILE A 100 8.57 19.40 -18.05
C ILE A 100 9.23 18.40 -17.11
N SER A 101 9.20 18.66 -15.80
CA SER A 101 9.74 17.77 -14.77
C SER A 101 8.59 17.14 -14.02
N LYS A 102 8.47 15.82 -14.15
CA LYS A 102 7.23 15.13 -13.76
C LYS A 102 7.45 13.73 -13.21
N ILE A 103 6.47 13.31 -12.44
CA ILE A 103 6.30 11.94 -11.98
C ILE A 103 5.53 11.17 -13.07
N ILE A 104 6.02 9.98 -13.41
CA ILE A 104 5.41 9.10 -14.41
C ILE A 104 5.12 7.77 -13.71
N LEU A 105 3.84 7.42 -13.60
CA LEU A 105 3.44 6.11 -13.10
C LEU A 105 3.43 5.10 -14.25
N MET A 106 4.08 3.96 -14.04
CA MET A 106 3.99 2.82 -14.94
C MET A 106 3.90 1.52 -14.14
N PRO A 107 3.20 0.49 -14.64
CA PRO A 107 3.24 -0.82 -14.04
C PRO A 107 4.67 -1.38 -14.04
N TYR A 108 5.00 -2.22 -13.06
CA TYR A 108 6.31 -2.87 -12.99
C TYR A 108 6.62 -3.74 -14.22
N GLY A 109 5.59 -4.16 -14.98
CA GLY A 109 5.75 -4.73 -16.32
C GLY A 109 6.05 -6.24 -16.37
N GLU A 110 5.90 -6.95 -15.26
CA GLU A 110 5.91 -8.42 -15.22
C GLU A 110 4.52 -8.89 -14.76
N ASN A 111 3.64 -9.17 -15.73
CA ASN A 111 2.47 -10.00 -15.47
C ASN A 111 2.98 -11.41 -15.20
N ASN A 112 2.76 -11.89 -13.98
CA ASN A 112 2.87 -13.29 -13.58
C ASN A 112 4.20 -13.95 -13.97
N VAL A 113 5.17 -13.92 -13.07
CA VAL A 113 6.22 -14.96 -13.08
C VAL A 113 5.51 -16.32 -13.18
N PRO A 114 5.77 -17.15 -14.21
CA PRO A 114 5.10 -18.43 -14.36
C PRO A 114 5.21 -19.24 -13.07
N LEU A 115 4.11 -19.86 -12.64
CA LEU A 115 4.07 -20.60 -11.37
C LEU A 115 5.13 -21.71 -11.32
N ASP A 116 5.43 -22.31 -12.48
CA ASP A 116 6.47 -23.33 -12.63
C ASP A 116 7.88 -22.80 -12.33
N ASP A 117 8.17 -21.55 -12.75
CA ASP A 117 9.43 -20.90 -12.42
C ASP A 117 9.50 -20.52 -10.93
N LEU A 118 8.37 -20.18 -10.31
CA LEU A 118 8.27 -19.90 -8.87
C LEU A 118 8.46 -21.16 -8.02
N ASN A 119 7.94 -22.30 -8.44
CA ASN A 119 7.99 -23.56 -7.69
C ASN A 119 9.43 -24.02 -7.38
N LEU A 120 10.38 -23.71 -8.27
CA LEU A 120 11.81 -23.96 -8.04
C LEU A 120 12.39 -23.15 -6.87
N PHE A 121 11.86 -21.94 -6.62
CA PHE A 121 12.33 -21.07 -5.53
C PHE A 121 11.53 -21.28 -4.24
N ILE A 122 10.22 -21.54 -4.34
CA ILE A 122 9.32 -21.72 -3.18
C ILE A 122 9.84 -22.81 -2.23
N ASN A 123 10.30 -23.93 -2.78
CA ASN A 123 10.83 -25.05 -2.00
C ASN A 123 12.18 -24.76 -1.34
N ASN A 124 12.87 -23.71 -1.77
CA ASN A 124 14.18 -23.31 -1.28
C ASN A 124 14.12 -22.12 -0.30
N ILE A 125 12.94 -21.55 -0.02
CA ILE A 125 12.79 -20.49 0.96
C ILE A 125 12.89 -21.08 2.38
N PRO A 126 13.89 -20.66 3.19
CA PRO A 126 14.00 -21.08 4.58
C PRO A 126 12.75 -20.73 5.39
N GLU A 127 12.33 -21.64 6.28
CA GLU A 127 11.15 -21.42 7.14
C GLU A 127 11.31 -20.19 8.04
N ILE A 128 12.53 -19.92 8.53
CA ILE A 128 12.82 -18.73 9.33
C ILE A 128 12.50 -17.43 8.58
N ASP A 129 12.83 -17.34 7.28
CA ASP A 129 12.54 -16.17 6.47
C ASP A 129 11.03 -16.00 6.26
N VAL A 130 10.29 -17.12 6.16
CA VAL A 130 8.82 -17.10 6.11
C VAL A 130 8.25 -16.55 7.40
N MET A 131 8.68 -17.06 8.55
CA MET A 131 8.15 -16.66 9.85
C MET A 131 8.49 -15.20 10.20
N ASP A 132 9.66 -14.71 9.80
CA ASP A 132 10.05 -13.31 9.99
C ASP A 132 9.20 -12.33 9.17
N ASN A 133 8.60 -12.80 8.06
CA ASN A 133 7.82 -11.95 7.15
C ASN A 133 6.31 -12.20 7.19
N ILE A 134 5.84 -13.31 7.78
CA ILE A 134 4.44 -13.75 7.69
C ILE A 134 3.45 -12.68 8.17
N LYS A 135 3.74 -11.98 9.28
CA LYS A 135 2.86 -10.93 9.83
C LYS A 135 2.73 -9.76 8.86
N THR A 136 3.82 -9.38 8.20
CA THR A 136 3.82 -8.33 7.18
C THR A 136 3.00 -8.75 5.96
N ILE A 137 3.09 -10.02 5.54
CA ILE A 137 2.35 -10.53 4.38
C ILE A 137 0.87 -10.72 4.70
N LEU A 138 0.52 -11.24 5.88
CA LEU A 138 -0.84 -11.34 6.40
C LEU A 138 -1.57 -10.00 6.29
N LEU A 139 -0.91 -8.91 6.70
CA LEU A 139 -1.44 -7.54 6.65
C LEU A 139 -1.46 -6.92 5.24
N ASN A 140 -0.87 -7.60 4.26
CA ASN A 140 -0.72 -7.15 2.89
C ASN A 140 -1.40 -8.08 1.89
N ILE A 141 -2.13 -9.13 2.29
CA ILE A 141 -3.00 -9.92 1.41
C ILE A 141 -4.33 -9.19 1.24
N ASP A 142 -4.94 -9.30 0.06
CA ASP A 142 -6.21 -8.67 -0.27
C ASP A 142 -7.36 -9.58 0.16
N TRP A 143 -7.55 -9.69 1.47
CA TRP A 143 -8.57 -10.57 2.04
C TRP A 143 -9.99 -10.22 1.60
N ILE A 144 -10.27 -8.92 1.39
CA ILE A 144 -11.58 -8.48 0.89
C ILE A 144 -11.79 -9.01 -0.53
N ASN A 145 -10.78 -8.92 -1.40
CA ASN A 145 -10.88 -9.49 -2.75
C ASN A 145 -11.06 -11.00 -2.72
N ILE A 146 -10.30 -11.72 -1.88
CA ILE A 146 -10.40 -13.17 -1.74
C ILE A 146 -11.81 -13.60 -1.33
N LEU A 147 -12.32 -13.05 -0.22
CA LEU A 147 -13.60 -13.48 0.35
C LEU A 147 -14.80 -12.98 -0.46
N SER A 148 -14.77 -11.74 -0.97
CA SER A 148 -15.88 -11.19 -1.75
C SER A 148 -16.06 -11.88 -3.11
N ASN A 149 -14.97 -12.38 -3.70
CA ASN A 149 -15.00 -13.01 -5.02
C ASN A 149 -14.81 -14.54 -4.96
N ASN A 150 -14.85 -15.13 -3.76
CA ASN A 150 -14.67 -16.56 -3.55
C ASN A 150 -13.43 -17.15 -4.24
N ILE A 151 -12.31 -16.43 -4.18
CA ILE A 151 -11.03 -16.87 -4.76
C ILE A 151 -10.45 -17.95 -3.84
N SER A 152 -9.95 -19.06 -4.41
CA SER A 152 -9.23 -20.11 -3.67
C SER A 152 -7.72 -19.82 -3.71
N PRO A 153 -7.16 -19.06 -2.75
CA PRO A 153 -5.76 -18.67 -2.79
C PRO A 153 -4.82 -19.88 -2.72
N HIS A 154 -3.90 -20.00 -3.67
CA HIS A 154 -2.93 -21.11 -3.72
C HIS A 154 -3.58 -22.50 -3.72
N ASN A 155 -4.78 -22.62 -4.32
CA ASN A 155 -5.61 -23.82 -4.28
C ASN A 155 -6.09 -24.23 -2.87
N ILE A 156 -6.04 -23.33 -1.90
CA ILE A 156 -6.62 -23.51 -0.57
C ILE A 156 -8.09 -23.07 -0.66
N CYS A 157 -9.01 -24.00 -0.43
CA CYS A 157 -10.44 -23.71 -0.43
C CYS A 157 -10.80 -22.78 0.73
N ILE A 158 -11.72 -21.85 0.48
CA ILE A 158 -12.33 -21.06 1.56
C ILE A 158 -13.17 -22.03 2.41
N PRO A 159 -12.95 -22.08 3.74
CA PRO A 159 -13.65 -23.02 4.61
C PRO A 159 -15.15 -22.74 4.74
N ASP A 160 -15.94 -23.77 5.02
CA ASP A 160 -17.39 -23.64 5.24
C ASP A 160 -17.70 -22.75 6.44
N GLY A 161 -16.78 -22.67 7.41
CA GLY A 161 -16.83 -21.73 8.52
C GLY A 161 -17.00 -20.26 8.11
N VAL A 162 -16.42 -19.82 6.99
CA VAL A 162 -16.64 -18.44 6.50
C VAL A 162 -18.10 -18.23 6.11
N ARG A 163 -18.67 -19.18 5.36
CA ARG A 163 -20.08 -19.14 4.94
C ARG A 163 -21.02 -19.19 6.14
N TYR A 164 -20.70 -20.01 7.13
CA TYR A 164 -21.43 -20.08 8.39
C TYR A 164 -21.46 -18.71 9.09
N LEU A 165 -20.32 -18.03 9.24
CA LEU A 165 -20.25 -16.72 9.90
C LEU A 165 -21.07 -15.66 9.15
N LEU A 166 -20.95 -15.59 7.82
CA LEU A 166 -21.72 -14.66 6.99
C LEU A 166 -23.24 -14.88 7.14
N ASN A 167 -23.68 -16.15 7.15
CA ASN A 167 -25.09 -16.49 7.36
C ASN A 167 -25.59 -16.16 8.78
N ASN A 168 -24.69 -15.99 9.75
CA ASN A 168 -24.98 -15.60 11.13
C ASN A 168 -24.73 -14.10 11.37
N GLY A 169 -24.75 -13.28 10.32
CA GLY A 169 -24.74 -11.81 10.42
C GLY A 169 -23.37 -11.16 10.59
N TRP A 170 -22.27 -11.92 10.45
CA TRP A 170 -20.93 -11.34 10.41
C TRP A 170 -20.69 -10.68 9.04
N SER A 171 -19.99 -9.54 9.04
CA SER A 171 -19.47 -8.97 7.80
C SER A 171 -18.13 -9.61 7.40
N ILE A 172 -17.74 -9.49 6.13
CA ILE A 172 -16.40 -9.86 5.66
C ILE A 172 -15.30 -9.16 6.48
N ASN A 173 -15.51 -7.88 6.84
CA ASN A 173 -14.55 -7.14 7.66
C ASN A 173 -14.42 -7.72 9.07
N ASP A 174 -15.52 -8.17 9.70
CA ASP A 174 -15.47 -8.81 11.02
C ASP A 174 -14.67 -10.11 10.98
N ILE A 175 -14.87 -10.92 9.92
CA ILE A 175 -14.13 -12.18 9.72
C ILE A 175 -12.62 -11.90 9.55
N ILE A 176 -12.27 -10.91 8.73
CA ILE A 176 -10.87 -10.51 8.52
C ILE A 176 -10.24 -9.99 9.82
N LEU A 177 -10.94 -9.09 10.51
CA LEU A 177 -10.48 -8.50 11.77
C LEU A 177 -10.22 -9.58 12.82
N MET A 178 -11.17 -10.50 13.00
CA MET A 178 -11.07 -11.64 13.91
C MET A 178 -9.83 -12.49 13.59
N SER A 179 -9.70 -12.94 12.34
CA SER A 179 -8.60 -13.83 11.95
C SER A 179 -7.24 -13.17 12.13
N ILE A 180 -7.10 -11.93 11.66
CA ILE A 180 -5.81 -11.23 11.71
C ILE A 180 -5.40 -10.91 13.14
N THR A 181 -6.32 -10.39 13.97
CA THR A 181 -5.99 -10.07 15.37
C THR A 181 -5.66 -11.31 16.19
N SER A 182 -6.29 -12.45 15.91
CA SER A 182 -5.99 -13.72 16.56
C SER A 182 -4.63 -14.30 16.15
N ILE A 183 -4.22 -14.13 14.88
CA ILE A 183 -2.89 -14.57 14.39
C ILE A 183 -1.77 -13.65 14.91
N LEU A 184 -2.03 -12.35 14.99
CA LEU A 184 -1.01 -11.40 15.46
C LEU A 184 -0.74 -11.53 16.96
N ASP A 185 -1.78 -11.82 17.74
CA ASP A 185 -1.75 -11.98 19.19
C ASP A 185 -2.79 -13.04 19.63
N GLU A 186 -2.29 -14.20 20.04
CA GLU A 186 -3.09 -15.36 20.42
C GLU A 186 -4.02 -15.09 21.60
N SER A 187 -3.72 -14.10 22.44
CA SER A 187 -4.56 -13.74 23.60
C SER A 187 -5.96 -13.25 23.18
N ASN A 188 -6.11 -12.78 21.94
CA ASN A 188 -7.40 -12.39 21.38
C ASN A 188 -8.32 -13.58 21.08
N SER A 189 -7.78 -14.80 20.99
CA SER A 189 -8.53 -15.98 20.56
C SER A 189 -9.69 -16.30 21.51
N GLU A 190 -9.50 -16.17 22.83
CA GLU A 190 -10.56 -16.47 23.79
C GLU A 190 -11.77 -15.55 23.62
N PHE A 191 -11.52 -14.26 23.39
CA PHE A 191 -12.57 -13.27 23.11
C PHE A 191 -13.33 -13.64 21.83
N TRP A 192 -12.62 -13.94 20.75
CA TRP A 192 -13.24 -14.26 19.47
C TRP A 192 -13.97 -15.60 19.46
N ILE A 193 -13.43 -16.63 20.11
CA ILE A 193 -14.11 -17.93 20.27
C ILE A 193 -15.46 -17.75 20.98
N LYS A 194 -15.49 -16.95 22.05
CA LYS A 194 -16.74 -16.63 22.76
C LYS A 194 -17.74 -15.90 21.85
N ARG A 195 -17.26 -14.95 21.03
CA ARG A 195 -18.10 -14.18 20.10
C ARG A 195 -18.63 -15.01 18.92
N VAL A 196 -17.82 -15.92 18.39
CA VAL A 196 -18.23 -16.87 17.34
C VAL A 196 -19.21 -17.91 17.90
N GLY A 197 -19.06 -18.29 19.17
CA GLY A 197 -19.89 -19.32 19.82
C GLY A 197 -19.58 -20.74 19.37
N ASN A 198 -18.56 -20.93 18.52
CA ASN A 198 -18.15 -22.23 17.99
C ASN A 198 -16.63 -22.27 17.75
N LYS A 199 -15.92 -23.01 18.59
CA LYS A 199 -14.46 -23.13 18.52
C LYS A 199 -13.96 -23.81 17.25
N VAL A 200 -14.72 -24.78 16.71
CA VAL A 200 -14.33 -25.50 15.49
C VAL A 200 -14.35 -24.55 14.29
N ILE A 201 -15.44 -23.79 14.15
CA ILE A 201 -15.59 -22.78 13.08
C ILE A 201 -14.53 -21.68 13.21
N PHE A 202 -14.27 -21.19 14.43
CA PHE A 202 -13.23 -20.21 14.67
C PHE A 202 -11.85 -20.73 14.21
N ASN A 203 -11.45 -21.91 14.68
CA ASN A 203 -10.15 -22.50 14.33
C ASN A 203 -10.02 -22.71 12.81
N GLU A 204 -11.04 -23.29 12.17
CA GLU A 204 -11.05 -23.54 10.72
C GLU A 204 -10.81 -22.25 9.90
N VAL A 205 -11.46 -21.15 10.30
CA VAL A 205 -11.33 -19.86 9.62
C VAL A 205 -9.96 -19.20 9.89
N VAL A 206 -9.46 -19.27 11.12
CA VAL A 206 -8.14 -18.72 11.48
C VAL A 206 -7.02 -19.51 10.79
N ASP A 207 -7.11 -20.83 10.77
CA ASP A 207 -6.15 -21.73 10.13
C ASP A 207 -6.07 -21.44 8.62
N PHE A 208 -7.20 -21.17 7.97
CA PHE A 208 -7.23 -20.74 6.57
C PHE A 208 -6.39 -19.48 6.33
N PHE A 209 -6.59 -18.42 7.14
CA PHE A 209 -5.82 -17.18 7.00
C PHE A 209 -4.33 -17.40 7.25
N TYR A 210 -3.99 -18.22 8.25
CA TYR A 210 -2.61 -18.54 8.60
C TYR A 210 -1.91 -19.31 7.48
N LEU A 211 -2.53 -20.39 6.98
CA LEU A 211 -1.98 -21.22 5.89
C LEU A 211 -1.78 -20.41 4.61
N VAL A 212 -2.78 -19.63 4.20
CA VAL A 212 -2.67 -18.75 3.03
C VAL A 212 -1.51 -17.77 3.21
N SER A 213 -1.34 -17.21 4.40
CA SER A 213 -0.24 -16.27 4.70
C SER A 213 1.14 -16.94 4.58
N ILE A 214 1.30 -18.19 5.00
CA ILE A 214 2.55 -18.95 4.81
C ILE A 214 2.88 -19.07 3.32
N PHE A 215 1.94 -19.57 2.51
CA PHE A 215 2.18 -19.79 1.08
C PHE A 215 2.39 -18.47 0.32
N SER A 216 1.59 -17.44 0.62
CA SER A 216 1.78 -16.09 0.09
C SER A 216 3.16 -15.53 0.43
N THR A 217 3.67 -15.79 1.63
CA THR A 217 5.00 -15.32 2.04
C THR A 217 6.10 -16.01 1.24
N LYS A 218 6.01 -17.34 1.05
CA LYS A 218 6.97 -18.07 0.21
C LYS A 218 6.99 -17.56 -1.23
N ILE A 219 5.83 -17.32 -1.82
CA ILE A 219 5.71 -16.77 -3.19
C ILE A 219 6.26 -15.34 -3.23
N TYR A 220 5.93 -14.51 -2.24
CA TYR A 220 6.43 -13.13 -2.15
C TYR A 220 7.96 -13.07 -2.08
N LEU A 221 8.58 -13.90 -1.24
CA LEU A 221 10.04 -13.99 -1.11
C LEU A 221 10.69 -14.55 -2.39
N SER A 222 10.07 -15.56 -3.01
CA SER A 222 10.51 -16.10 -4.29
C SER A 222 10.51 -15.04 -5.39
N ILE A 223 9.44 -14.24 -5.48
CA ILE A 223 9.36 -13.09 -6.41
C ILE A 223 10.50 -12.12 -6.15
N HIS A 224 10.86 -11.83 -4.90
CA HIS A 224 12.00 -10.95 -4.59
C HIS A 224 13.35 -11.54 -5.02
N LEU A 225 13.59 -12.84 -4.82
CA LEU A 225 14.82 -13.51 -5.25
C LEU A 225 14.96 -13.54 -6.77
N MET A 226 13.84 -13.74 -7.48
CA MET A 226 13.81 -13.74 -8.94
C MET A 226 13.94 -12.34 -9.54
N ASN A 227 13.66 -11.30 -8.75
CA ASN A 227 13.42 -9.96 -9.26
C ASN A 227 14.68 -9.33 -9.87
N LYS A 228 14.72 -9.33 -11.20
CA LYS A 228 15.75 -8.66 -12.00
C LYS A 228 15.26 -7.29 -12.40
N ILE A 229 15.18 -6.36 -11.45
CA ILE A 229 14.81 -4.96 -11.74
C ILE A 229 15.65 -4.33 -12.86
N GLU A 230 16.89 -4.81 -13.06
CA GLU A 230 17.75 -4.45 -14.19
C GLU A 230 17.14 -4.84 -15.55
N LYS A 231 16.47 -5.99 -15.63
CA LYS A 231 15.71 -6.41 -16.82
C LYS A 231 14.49 -5.53 -17.06
N VAL A 232 13.79 -5.12 -15.99
CA VAL A 232 12.68 -4.18 -16.11
C VAL A 232 13.20 -2.84 -16.62
N MET A 233 14.28 -2.32 -16.03
CA MET A 233 14.90 -1.06 -16.44
C MET A 233 15.43 -1.11 -17.87
N SER A 234 16.01 -2.22 -18.33
CA SER A 234 16.48 -2.34 -19.71
C SER A 234 15.32 -2.37 -20.71
N ARG A 235 14.22 -3.07 -20.41
CA ARG A 235 13.02 -3.13 -21.26
C ARG A 235 12.28 -1.80 -21.36
N THR A 236 12.29 -0.98 -20.30
CA THR A 236 11.57 0.30 -20.25
C THR A 236 12.41 1.51 -20.61
N ASN A 237 13.60 1.33 -21.22
CA ASN A 237 14.55 2.41 -21.54
C ASN A 237 14.94 3.28 -20.31
N LEU A 238 15.04 2.63 -19.15
CA LEU A 238 15.46 3.20 -17.86
C LEU A 238 16.83 2.67 -17.42
N SER A 239 17.60 2.04 -18.30
CA SER A 239 18.94 1.53 -18.00
C SER A 239 19.90 2.63 -17.52
N ASP A 240 19.67 3.88 -17.94
CA ASP A 240 20.40 5.07 -17.51
C ASP A 240 19.77 5.78 -16.30
N ALA A 241 18.71 5.25 -15.69
CA ALA A 241 18.06 5.90 -14.56
C ALA A 241 18.81 5.69 -13.24
N ILE A 242 18.81 6.72 -12.39
CA ILE A 242 19.27 6.60 -11.01
C ILE A 242 18.17 5.88 -10.22
N ARG A 243 18.52 4.73 -9.66
CA ARG A 243 17.60 3.94 -8.86
C ARG A 243 17.45 4.53 -7.47
N LEU A 244 16.20 4.65 -7.03
CA LEU A 244 15.78 5.06 -5.69
C LEU A 244 15.00 3.91 -5.03
N THR A 245 14.80 4.04 -3.72
CA THR A 245 13.97 3.11 -2.96
C THR A 245 13.18 3.83 -1.86
N VAL A 246 12.07 3.24 -1.44
CA VAL A 246 11.26 3.72 -0.31
C VAL A 246 11.67 3.06 1.02
N HIS A 247 12.70 2.20 1.01
CA HIS A 247 13.23 1.54 2.20
C HIS A 247 14.74 1.65 2.25
N THR A 248 15.30 1.96 3.41
CA THR A 248 16.75 1.89 3.61
C THR A 248 17.22 0.44 3.49
N LYS A 249 18.19 0.18 2.61
CA LYS A 249 18.74 -1.16 2.36
C LYS A 249 20.14 -1.27 2.95
N LYS A 250 20.30 -2.07 4.01
CA LYS A 250 21.59 -2.27 4.69
C LYS A 250 22.65 -2.88 3.77
N ASP A 251 22.21 -3.69 2.80
CA ASP A 251 23.01 -4.41 1.81
C ASP A 251 23.25 -3.60 0.52
N ARG A 252 22.58 -2.45 0.34
CA ARG A 252 22.60 -1.64 -0.90
C ARG A 252 22.62 -0.14 -0.61
N ASN A 253 23.69 0.29 0.06
CA ASN A 253 23.93 1.70 0.38
C ASN A 253 24.12 2.59 -0.88
N ASP A 254 24.35 1.98 -2.05
CA ASP A 254 24.43 2.65 -3.35
C ASP A 254 23.07 3.12 -3.88
N ILE A 255 21.95 2.67 -3.29
CA ILE A 255 20.59 3.05 -3.69
C ILE A 255 20.02 4.04 -2.66
N PRO A 256 19.88 5.34 -2.99
CA PRO A 256 19.31 6.32 -2.07
C PRO A 256 17.86 5.99 -1.71
N SER A 257 17.56 6.06 -0.40
CA SER A 257 16.19 5.94 0.11
C SER A 257 15.52 7.31 0.24
N ILE A 258 14.24 7.40 -0.15
CA ILE A 258 13.43 8.61 0.01
C ILE A 258 12.27 8.34 0.97
N TYR A 259 12.16 9.19 1.99
CA TYR A 259 11.03 9.22 2.92
C TYR A 259 9.89 10.05 2.33
N LEU A 260 8.96 9.37 1.65
CA LEU A 260 7.86 10.04 0.94
C LEU A 260 6.88 10.74 1.89
N LEU A 261 6.72 10.24 3.12
CA LEU A 261 5.91 10.87 4.17
C LEU A 261 6.72 11.83 5.06
N GLY A 262 7.89 12.26 4.60
CA GLY A 262 8.78 13.15 5.34
C GLY A 262 9.39 12.51 6.60
N ARG A 263 10.04 13.34 7.42
CA ARG A 263 10.71 12.89 8.65
C ARG A 263 9.74 12.25 9.63
N ASP A 264 8.56 12.83 9.77
CA ASP A 264 7.57 12.42 10.77
C ASP A 264 6.80 11.15 10.36
N GLY A 265 6.74 10.84 9.05
CA GLY A 265 6.25 9.55 8.57
C GLY A 265 7.27 8.41 8.66
N GLY A 266 8.56 8.72 8.77
CA GLY A 266 9.63 7.73 8.88
C GLY A 266 9.62 6.70 7.74
N ASN A 267 9.87 5.43 8.06
CA ASN A 267 9.87 4.32 7.10
C ASN A 267 8.47 3.86 6.63
N ARG A 268 7.40 4.59 6.98
CA ARG A 268 6.03 4.23 6.58
C ARG A 268 5.80 4.56 5.11
N LEU A 269 4.90 3.81 4.49
CA LEU A 269 4.45 4.05 3.13
C LEU A 269 3.00 4.52 3.19
N SER A 270 2.67 5.55 2.40
CA SER A 270 1.33 6.13 2.27
C SER A 270 0.24 5.09 2.01
N GLN A 271 0.55 4.07 1.21
CA GLN A 271 -0.36 2.97 0.89
C GLN A 271 -0.73 2.07 2.10
N HIS A 272 -0.13 2.29 3.27
CA HIS A 272 -0.34 1.51 4.50
C HIS A 272 -0.88 2.34 5.66
N THR A 273 -1.06 3.64 5.48
CA THR A 273 -1.49 4.58 6.53
C THR A 273 -2.59 5.49 6.01
N CYS A 274 -3.30 6.14 6.92
CA CYS A 274 -4.18 7.25 6.69
C CYS A 274 -3.49 8.55 7.14
N ALA A 275 -3.85 9.67 6.54
CA ALA A 275 -3.49 10.99 7.08
C ALA A 275 -4.44 11.38 8.21
N VAL A 276 -3.90 11.82 9.35
CA VAL A 276 -4.66 12.22 10.53
C VAL A 276 -4.13 13.53 11.05
N PHE A 277 -4.99 14.54 11.23
CA PHE A 277 -4.62 15.82 11.80
C PHE A 277 -5.20 15.93 13.22
N TYR A 278 -4.32 15.97 14.21
CA TYR A 278 -4.68 16.13 15.62
C TYR A 278 -3.53 16.82 16.36
N ASP A 279 -3.82 17.41 17.52
CA ASP A 279 -2.85 18.20 18.29
C ASP A 279 -2.09 19.24 17.42
N LYS A 280 -2.79 19.80 16.42
CA LYS A 280 -2.29 20.77 15.42
C LYS A 280 -1.13 20.27 14.55
N LYS A 281 -1.00 18.96 14.39
CA LYS A 281 0.04 18.31 13.58
C LYS A 281 -0.55 17.27 12.65
N LEU A 282 0.13 17.05 11.53
CA LEU A 282 -0.18 15.98 10.60
C LEU A 282 0.57 14.71 11.02
N HIS A 283 -0.17 13.61 11.11
CA HIS A 283 0.31 12.28 11.44
C HIS A 283 -0.10 11.28 10.35
N PHE A 284 0.65 10.18 10.26
CA PHE A 284 0.35 9.07 9.34
C PHE A 284 0.17 7.77 10.12
N LEU A 285 -1.09 7.42 10.37
CA LEU A 285 -1.48 6.35 11.27
C LEU A 285 -2.31 5.29 10.54
N THR A 286 -2.23 4.05 10.99
CA THR A 286 -3.22 3.03 10.61
C THR A 286 -4.54 3.27 11.35
N LYS A 287 -5.63 2.68 10.86
CA LYS A 287 -6.93 2.71 11.58
C LYS A 287 -6.83 2.09 12.98
N LEU A 288 -6.05 1.02 13.15
CA LEU A 288 -5.79 0.44 14.46
C LEU A 288 -5.10 1.44 15.40
N GLU A 289 -4.06 2.13 14.95
CA GLU A 289 -3.37 3.13 15.76
C GLU A 289 -4.30 4.28 16.15
N MET A 290 -5.16 4.72 15.23
CA MET A 290 -6.18 5.73 15.55
C MET A 290 -7.15 5.26 16.64
N LEU A 291 -7.60 3.99 16.58
CA LEU A 291 -8.48 3.42 17.61
C LEU A 291 -7.77 3.37 18.97
N LEU A 292 -6.49 3.00 19.00
CA LEU A 292 -5.70 2.92 20.23
C LEU A 292 -5.41 4.29 20.87
N LEU A 293 -5.50 5.39 20.11
CA LEU A 293 -5.38 6.74 20.67
C LEU A 293 -6.59 7.13 21.55
N ASN A 294 -7.69 6.37 21.50
CA ASN A 294 -8.91 6.64 22.25
C ASN A 294 -9.42 8.08 22.04
N LYS A 295 -9.29 8.58 20.80
CA LYS A 295 -9.79 9.88 20.34
C LYS A 295 -10.88 9.67 19.31
N GLU A 296 -11.87 10.55 19.29
CA GLU A 296 -12.86 10.59 18.22
C GLU A 296 -12.32 11.38 17.03
N PHE A 297 -12.23 10.72 15.88
CA PHE A 297 -11.82 11.33 14.63
C PHE A 297 -13.01 11.42 13.68
N LYS A 298 -13.19 12.59 13.08
CA LYS A 298 -14.12 12.81 11.99
C LYS A 298 -13.46 12.45 10.67
N GLU A 299 -14.23 11.80 9.81
CA GLU A 299 -13.83 11.50 8.44
C GLU A 299 -14.13 12.70 7.53
N VAL A 300 -13.13 13.17 6.79
CA VAL A 300 -13.27 14.27 5.83
C VAL A 300 -13.17 13.71 4.42
N TYR A 301 -14.20 13.94 3.61
CA TYR A 301 -14.28 13.52 2.23
C TYR A 301 -14.21 14.73 1.29
N VAL A 302 -13.65 14.54 0.10
CA VAL A 302 -13.59 15.57 -0.94
C VAL A 302 -14.77 15.37 -1.88
N HIS A 303 -15.79 16.21 -1.76
CA HIS A 303 -17.03 16.08 -2.56
C HIS A 303 -17.08 17.01 -3.77
N ASP A 304 -16.65 18.26 -3.62
CA ASP A 304 -16.52 19.24 -4.67
C ASP A 304 -15.13 19.88 -4.55
N SER A 305 -14.33 19.71 -5.59
CA SER A 305 -13.04 20.37 -5.76
C SER A 305 -12.53 20.13 -7.18
N LEU A 306 -11.55 20.92 -7.62
CA LEU A 306 -10.74 20.64 -8.81
C LEU A 306 -10.08 19.24 -8.80
N PHE A 307 -10.06 18.59 -7.63
CA PHE A 307 -9.39 17.32 -7.38
C PHE A 307 -10.37 16.14 -7.26
N LYS A 308 -11.68 16.36 -7.48
CA LYS A 308 -12.74 15.35 -7.29
C LYS A 308 -12.46 14.04 -8.04
N GLU A 309 -11.93 14.09 -9.25
CA GLU A 309 -11.62 12.88 -10.03
C GLU A 309 -10.45 12.07 -9.43
N GLY A 310 -9.47 12.75 -8.82
CA GLY A 310 -8.35 12.10 -8.15
C GLY A 310 -8.72 11.48 -6.80
N PHE A 311 -9.76 11.98 -6.12
CA PHE A 311 -10.11 11.59 -4.75
C PHE A 311 -11.47 10.90 -4.59
N LYS A 312 -12.19 10.64 -5.68
CA LYS A 312 -13.45 9.88 -5.64
C LYS A 312 -13.18 8.44 -5.24
N SER A 313 -13.33 8.14 -3.95
CA SER A 313 -13.18 6.79 -3.40
C SER A 313 -14.00 6.61 -2.13
N ASP A 314 -14.18 5.36 -1.70
CA ASP A 314 -14.83 5.00 -0.43
C ASP A 314 -13.90 5.23 0.78
N GLN A 315 -12.78 5.93 0.59
CA GLN A 315 -11.80 6.24 1.61
C GLN A 315 -11.83 7.74 1.97
N PRO A 316 -11.88 8.09 3.27
CA PRO A 316 -11.70 9.47 3.72
C PRO A 316 -10.39 10.05 3.20
N PHE A 317 -10.42 11.31 2.79
CA PHE A 317 -9.23 12.02 2.36
C PHE A 317 -8.29 12.30 3.53
N ILE A 318 -8.84 12.70 4.68
CA ILE A 318 -8.09 12.92 5.91
C ILE A 318 -9.02 12.70 7.12
N TYR A 319 -8.43 12.38 8.27
CA TYR A 319 -9.13 12.29 9.55
C TYR A 319 -8.73 13.45 10.44
N VAL A 320 -9.67 14.06 11.15
CA VAL A 320 -9.39 15.22 11.99
C VAL A 320 -10.08 15.08 13.34
N ASP A 321 -9.41 15.44 14.43
CA ASP A 321 -10.03 15.47 15.75
C ASP A 321 -10.99 16.67 15.91
N LYS A 322 -11.90 16.59 16.87
CA LYS A 322 -12.90 17.65 17.12
C LYS A 322 -12.27 19.03 17.34
N GLU A 323 -11.13 19.08 18.04
CA GLU A 323 -10.45 20.35 18.37
C GLU A 323 -9.79 20.99 17.14
N SER A 324 -9.43 20.21 16.13
CA SER A 324 -8.81 20.71 14.91
C SER A 324 -9.81 21.03 13.78
N GLU A 325 -11.12 20.87 14.00
CA GLU A 325 -12.16 21.18 13.01
C GLU A 325 -12.11 22.66 12.58
N SER A 326 -11.88 23.59 13.51
CA SER A 326 -11.78 25.02 13.19
C SER A 326 -10.67 25.34 12.19
N TYR A 327 -9.59 24.55 12.20
CA TYR A 327 -8.49 24.70 11.24
C TYR A 327 -8.89 24.24 9.83
N LEU A 328 -9.77 23.25 9.71
CA LEU A 328 -10.30 22.85 8.40
C LEU A 328 -11.24 23.91 7.82
N GLU A 329 -12.04 24.59 8.65
CA GLU A 329 -12.88 25.70 8.21
C GLU A 329 -12.06 26.90 7.71
N ASP A 330 -10.86 27.10 8.26
CA ASP A 330 -9.93 28.10 7.77
C ASP A 330 -9.24 27.66 6.48
N ILE A 331 -8.92 26.37 6.33
CA ILE A 331 -8.31 25.80 5.12
C ILE A 331 -9.32 25.71 3.97
N SER A 332 -10.60 25.44 4.24
CA SER A 332 -11.65 25.34 3.21
C SER A 332 -11.96 26.67 2.53
N LYS A 333 -11.61 27.80 3.17
CA LYS A 333 -11.65 29.14 2.55
C LYS A 333 -10.61 29.31 1.44
N TYR A 334 -9.55 28.49 1.43
CA TYR A 334 -8.62 28.41 0.32
C TYR A 334 -9.22 27.45 -0.72
N ARG A 335 -9.14 27.81 -2.02
CA ARG A 335 -9.80 27.21 -3.20
C ARG A 335 -9.68 25.67 -3.44
N PHE A 336 -9.22 24.90 -2.48
CA PHE A 336 -9.00 23.45 -2.56
C PHE A 336 -10.23 22.60 -2.17
N PHE A 337 -11.23 23.14 -1.48
CA PHE A 337 -12.35 22.36 -0.90
C PHE A 337 -13.77 22.90 -1.23
N TYR A 338 -13.93 23.66 -2.32
CA TYR A 338 -15.24 24.15 -2.77
C TYR A 338 -15.96 23.22 -3.74
#